data_AF-A0A6I3SXS2-F1
#
_entry.id   AF-A0A6I3SXS2-F1
#
_cell.length_a   1.000
_cell.length_b   1.000
_cell.length_c   1.000
_cell.angle_alpha   90.00
_cell.angle_beta   90.00
_cell.angle_gamma   90.00
#
_symmetry.space_group_name_H-M   'P 1'
#
loop_
_entity.id
_entity.type
_entity.pdbx_description
1 polymer ?
#
loop_
_entity_poly.entity_id
_entity_poly.type
_entity_poly.pdbx_seq_one_letter_code
_entity_poly.pdbx_strand_id
1 'polypeptide(L)'
;MPDLMTPLNRMIAERREDILKAVHGKPGAVSVAALRNDAAVATLARYCYALLPGVVRLAVKEDKFHAFVMQHRDKLLAQLVQAPAPQA
;
A
#
# COMPACT_ATOMS: atom_id res chain seq x y z
N MET A 1 17.56 12.34 -1.92
CA MET A 1 16.47 12.29 -0.91
C MET A 1 16.31 10.83 -0.50
N PRO A 2 16.07 10.50 0.78
CA PRO A 2 15.82 9.11 1.16
C PRO A 2 14.52 8.65 0.48
N ASP A 3 14.66 7.77 -0.50
CA ASP A 3 13.55 7.27 -1.31
C ASP A 3 12.69 6.32 -0.48
N LEU A 4 11.67 6.87 0.18
CA LEU A 4 10.74 6.12 1.04
C LEU A 4 9.94 5.08 0.24
N MET A 5 9.84 5.25 -1.08
CA MET A 5 9.14 4.34 -1.98
C MET A 5 9.77 2.95 -2.03
N THR A 6 11.10 2.84 -1.99
CA THR A 6 11.79 1.54 -2.07
C THR A 6 11.48 0.62 -0.88
N PRO A 7 11.71 1.04 0.38
CA PRO A 7 11.36 0.22 1.53
C PRO A 7 9.86 0.02 1.67
N LEU A 8 9.05 1.00 1.26
CA LEU A 8 7.59 0.89 1.26
C LEU A 8 7.09 -0.16 0.27
N ASN A 9 7.58 -0.16 -0.98
CA ASN A 9 7.25 -1.19 -1.97
C ASN A 9 7.69 -2.58 -1.51
N ARG A 10 8.86 -2.69 -0.88
CA ARG A 10 9.34 -3.95 -0.33
C ARG A 10 8.42 -4.47 0.77
N MET A 11 7.98 -3.60 1.66
CA MET A 11 7.02 -3.94 2.72
C MET A 11 5.65 -4.32 2.15
N ILE A 12 5.16 -3.58 1.16
CA ILE A 12 3.91 -3.88 0.47
C ILE A 12 4.01 -5.25 -0.22
N ALA A 13 5.13 -5.58 -0.86
CA ALA A 13 5.34 -6.88 -1.49
C ALA A 13 5.36 -8.03 -0.46
N GLU A 14 6.09 -7.86 0.65
CA GLU A 14 6.21 -8.87 1.73
C GLU A 14 4.87 -9.10 2.45
N ARG A 15 4.04 -8.05 2.57
CA ARG A 15 2.80 -8.07 3.35
C ARG A 15 1.56 -7.94 2.50
N ARG A 16 1.67 -8.13 1.17
CA ARG A 16 0.58 -7.90 0.22
C ARG A 16 -0.67 -8.69 0.56
N GLU A 17 -0.53 -9.94 1.00
CA GLU A 17 -1.67 -10.82 1.24
C GLU A 17 -2.46 -10.35 2.45
N ASP A 18 -1.76 -9.91 3.49
CA ASP A 18 -2.34 -9.36 4.71
C ASP A 18 -3.03 -8.02 4.42
N ILE A 19 -2.37 -7.16 3.64
CA ILE A 19 -2.90 -5.89 3.17
C ILE A 19 -4.15 -6.09 2.29
N LEU A 20 -4.10 -6.99 1.30
CA LEU A 20 -5.23 -7.28 0.41
C LEU A 20 -6.39 -7.90 1.19
N LYS A 21 -6.11 -8.74 2.19
CA LYS A 21 -7.11 -9.29 3.08
C LYS A 21 -7.75 -8.22 3.97
N ALA A 22 -6.98 -7.23 4.44
CA ALA A 22 -7.51 -6.12 5.21
C ALA A 22 -8.35 -5.15 4.37
N VAL A 23 -7.96 -4.90 3.11
CA VAL A 23 -8.64 -3.94 2.23
C VAL A 23 -9.82 -4.56 1.48
N HIS A 24 -9.75 -5.84 1.11
CA HIS A 24 -10.74 -6.48 0.25
C HIS A 24 -11.31 -7.79 0.83
N GLY A 25 -10.87 -8.23 2.01
CA GLY A 25 -11.34 -9.45 2.67
C GLY A 25 -10.83 -10.77 2.07
N LYS A 26 -10.40 -10.78 0.79
CA LYS A 26 -9.91 -11.96 0.08
C LYS A 26 -8.55 -11.68 -0.59
N PRO A 27 -7.51 -12.53 -0.37
CA PRO A 27 -6.18 -12.37 -0.96
C PRO A 27 -6.10 -12.73 -2.47
N GLY A 28 -7.24 -12.80 -3.19
CA GLY A 28 -7.29 -13.25 -4.58
C GLY A 28 -8.21 -12.40 -5.46
N ALA A 29 -7.75 -12.11 -6.68
CA ALA A 29 -8.44 -11.35 -7.73
C ALA A 29 -8.89 -9.94 -7.30
N VAL A 30 -7.98 -9.14 -6.75
CA VAL A 30 -8.24 -7.73 -6.51
C VAL A 30 -7.86 -6.93 -7.76
N SER A 31 -8.84 -6.25 -8.35
CA SER A 31 -8.62 -5.35 -9.48
C SER A 31 -8.20 -3.96 -9.00
N VAL A 32 -7.25 -3.31 -9.68
CA VAL A 32 -6.87 -1.90 -9.41
C VAL A 32 -8.10 -0.98 -9.38
N ALA A 33 -9.09 -1.25 -10.23
CA ALA A 33 -10.36 -0.53 -10.26
C ALA A 33 -11.17 -0.66 -8.95
N ALA A 34 -11.14 -1.82 -8.30
CA ALA A 34 -11.83 -2.04 -7.03
C ALA A 34 -11.13 -1.29 -5.88
N LEU A 35 -9.80 -1.25 -5.90
CA LEU A 35 -8.99 -0.56 -4.89
C LEU A 35 -8.87 0.96 -5.11
N ARG A 36 -9.18 1.47 -6.31
CA ARG A 36 -9.15 2.90 -6.62
C ARG A 36 -10.21 3.73 -5.86
N ASN A 37 -11.11 3.08 -5.14
CA ASN A 37 -12.06 3.74 -4.26
C ASN A 37 -11.35 4.43 -3.10
N ASP A 38 -11.78 5.65 -2.78
CA ASP A 38 -11.18 6.48 -1.73
C ASP A 38 -11.21 5.77 -0.37
N ALA A 39 -12.31 5.05 -0.07
CA ALA A 39 -12.45 4.22 1.12
C ALA A 39 -11.44 3.05 1.19
N ALA A 40 -11.12 2.44 0.04
CA ALA A 40 -10.16 1.34 -0.02
C ALA A 40 -8.72 1.87 0.15
N VAL A 41 -8.40 3.02 -0.45
CA VAL A 41 -7.10 3.68 -0.29
C VAL A 41 -6.90 4.20 1.13
N ALA A 42 -7.94 4.75 1.77
CA ALA A 42 -7.89 5.17 3.16
C ALA A 42 -7.66 3.97 4.11
N THR A 43 -8.34 2.85 3.85
CA THR A 43 -8.14 1.60 4.61
C THR A 43 -6.74 1.06 4.42
N LEU A 44 -6.24 1.05 3.18
CA LEU A 44 -4.87 0.68 2.83
C LEU A 44 -3.85 1.55 3.57
N ALA A 45 -4.02 2.87 3.56
CA ALA A 45 -3.13 3.80 4.23
C ALA A 45 -3.08 3.55 5.74
N ARG A 46 -4.24 3.36 6.37
CA ARG A 46 -4.33 3.08 7.81
C ARG A 46 -3.70 1.73 8.17
N TYR A 47 -3.94 0.71 7.37
CA TYR A 47 -3.38 -0.62 7.58
C TYR A 47 -1.87 -0.64 7.36
N CYS A 48 -1.40 0.01 6.28
CA CYS A 48 0.01 0.14 5.98
C CYS A 48 0.72 0.93 7.09
N TYR A 49 0.13 2.02 7.60
CA TYR A 49 0.66 2.77 8.74
C TYR A 49 0.72 1.95 10.04
N ALA A 50 -0.28 1.11 10.27
CA ALA A 50 -0.28 0.16 11.38
C ALA A 50 0.78 -0.95 11.20
N LEU A 51 1.13 -1.32 9.98
CA LEU A 51 2.18 -2.29 9.72
C LEU A 51 3.59 -1.70 9.75
N LEU A 52 3.74 -0.39 9.47
CA LEU A 52 5.03 0.28 9.38
C LEU A 52 5.92 0.00 10.61
N PRO A 53 7.24 -0.25 10.41
CA PRO A 53 8.15 -0.38 11.52
C PRO A 53 8.20 0.95 12.28
N GLY A 54 8.32 0.89 13.62
CA GLY A 54 8.22 2.07 14.49
C GLY A 54 9.16 3.23 14.11
N VAL A 55 10.27 2.92 13.43
CA VAL A 55 11.21 3.89 12.86
C VAL A 55 10.56 4.78 11.79
N VAL A 56 9.70 4.23 10.93
CA VAL A 56 8.97 5.00 9.93
C VAL A 56 7.83 5.79 10.56
N ARG A 57 7.19 5.28 11.63
CA ARG A 57 6.21 6.05 12.41
C ARG A 57 6.84 7.27 13.10
N LEU A 58 8.10 7.17 13.50
CA LEU A 58 8.87 8.29 14.04
C LEU A 58 9.29 9.28 12.96
N ALA A 59 9.61 8.80 11.76
CA ALA A 59 10.07 9.63 10.64
C ALA A 59 8.94 10.32 9.87
N VAL A 60 7.74 9.72 9.80
CA VAL A 60 6.61 10.20 9.00
C VAL A 60 5.35 10.28 9.88
N LYS A 61 4.83 11.51 10.05
CA LYS A 61 3.53 11.75 10.68
C LYS A 61 2.42 11.02 9.90
N GLU A 62 1.45 10.45 10.63
CA GLU A 62 0.30 9.75 10.03
C GLU A 62 -0.37 10.57 8.91
N ASP A 63 -0.59 11.86 9.16
CA ASP A 63 -1.17 12.79 8.18
C ASP A 63 -0.34 12.91 6.88
N LYS A 64 0.99 12.98 7.01
CA LYS A 64 1.92 13.02 5.87
C LYS A 64 1.97 11.70 5.13
N PHE A 65 1.92 10.59 5.85
CA PHE A 65 1.87 9.26 5.25
C PHE A 65 0.54 9.06 4.50
N HIS A 66 -0.58 9.46 5.10
CA HIS A 66 -1.88 9.37 4.47
C HIS A 66 -1.95 10.23 3.20
N ALA A 67 -1.48 11.47 3.27
CA ALA A 67 -1.38 12.35 2.10
C ALA A 67 -0.46 11.75 1.01
N PHE A 68 0.66 11.13 1.40
CA PHE A 68 1.56 10.45 0.47
C PHE A 68 0.90 9.25 -0.21
N VAL A 69 0.20 8.42 0.56
CA VAL A 69 -0.53 7.26 0.01
C VAL A 69 -1.67 7.72 -0.90
N MET A 70 -2.38 8.78 -0.55
CA MET A 70 -3.42 9.38 -1.41
C MET A 70 -2.82 9.98 -2.70
N GLN A 71 -1.70 10.69 -2.59
CA GLN A 71 -1.00 11.31 -3.72
C GLN A 71 -0.40 10.26 -4.67
N HIS A 72 0.15 9.18 -4.14
CA HIS A 72 0.76 8.09 -4.91
C HIS A 72 -0.15 6.85 -5.02
N ARG A 73 -1.46 7.00 -4.78
CA ARG A 73 -2.41 5.89 -4.71
C ARG A 73 -2.34 5.00 -5.94
N ASP A 74 -2.29 5.59 -7.13
CA ASP A 74 -2.29 4.83 -8.38
C ASP A 74 -1.05 3.93 -8.50
N LYS A 75 0.13 4.44 -8.12
CA LYS A 75 1.38 3.68 -8.09
C LYS A 75 1.39 2.60 -7.01
N LEU A 76 0.91 2.91 -5.81
CA LEU A 76 0.88 1.96 -4.69
C LEU A 76 -0.13 0.84 -4.95
N LEU A 77 -1.29 1.17 -5.52
CA LEU A 77 -2.30 0.22 -5.94
C LEU A 77 -1.81 -0.65 -7.11
N ALA A 78 -1.14 -0.06 -8.09
CA ALA A 78 -0.50 -0.80 -9.16
C ALA A 78 0.54 -1.78 -8.61
N GLN A 79 1.38 -1.38 -7.65
CA GLN A 79 2.33 -2.27 -6.98
C GLN A 79 1.66 -3.36 -6.13
N LEU A 80 0.55 -3.05 -5.46
CA LEU A 80 -0.22 -4.01 -4.65
C LEU A 80 -0.89 -5.08 -5.53
N VAL A 81 -1.36 -4.71 -6.72
CA VAL A 81 -2.02 -5.61 -7.68
C VAL A 81 -1.02 -6.30 -8.62
N GLN A 82 0.14 -5.69 -8.87
CA GLN A 82 1.28 -6.33 -9.52
C GLN A 82 1.90 -7.37 -8.57
N ALA A 83 1.25 -8.53 -8.45
CA ALA A 83 2.01 -9.78 -8.52
C ALA A 83 2.83 -9.77 -9.83
N PRO A 84 4.02 -10.40 -9.92
CA PRO A 84 4.83 -10.32 -11.13
C PRO A 84 3.95 -10.65 -12.31
N ALA A 85 3.67 -9.64 -13.14
CA ALA A 85 3.07 -9.90 -14.43
C ALA A 85 4.04 -10.88 -15.10
N PRO A 86 3.59 -12.04 -15.62
CA PRO A 86 4.43 -12.80 -16.51
C PRO A 86 4.83 -11.83 -17.61
N GLN A 87 6.11 -11.43 -17.61
CA GLN A 87 6.70 -10.71 -18.72
C GLN A 87 6.60 -11.69 -19.89
N ALA A 88 5.62 -11.46 -20.75
CA ALA A 88 5.49 -12.13 -22.04
C ALA A 88 6.56 -11.62 -22.99
#